data_AF-E6W3M0-F1
#
_entry.id   AF-E6W3M0-F1
#
_cell.length_a   1.000
_cell.length_b   1.000
_cell.length_c   1.000
_cell.angle_alpha   90.00
_cell.angle_beta   90.00
_cell.angle_gamma   90.00
#
_symmetry.space_group_name_H-M   'P 1'
#
loop_
_entity.id
_entity.type
_entity.pdbx_description
1 polymer ?
#
loop_
_entity_poly.entity_id
_entity_poly.type
_entity_poly.pdbx_seq_one_letter_code
_entity_poly.pdbx_strand_id
1 'polypeptide(L)'
;MKNLSPKAWIIVGVVALFIIVGGTVSVANKTSSDSFCIRCHAYEKVSWDHGDHPDVGCIACHTKGMMTDKVKGIQKVYLTSTGQVNPHNDLLPSYKEAITENCIGCHLSREQRSERPIFSARHDEYMKYQATCMGCHDPGHVKSMQNQRFAASRR
;
A
#
# COMPACT_ATOMS: atom_id res chain seq x y z
N MET A 1 0.67 -25.58 42.59
CA MET A 1 1.39 -24.87 41.51
C MET A 1 2.74 -24.44 42.06
N LYS A 2 3.86 -24.93 41.53
CA LYS A 2 5.19 -24.52 42.01
C LYS A 2 5.42 -23.05 41.62
N ASN A 3 5.73 -22.20 42.59
CA ASN A 3 6.03 -20.79 42.33
C ASN A 3 7.32 -20.72 41.49
N LEU A 4 7.20 -20.19 40.27
CA LEU A 4 8.35 -19.95 39.39
C LEU A 4 9.32 -18.97 40.07
N SER A 5 10.62 -19.20 39.88
CA SER A 5 11.64 -18.28 40.39
C SER A 5 11.54 -16.93 39.66
N PRO A 6 12.01 -15.81 40.27
CA PRO A 6 12.01 -14.50 39.61
C PRO A 6 12.70 -14.53 38.23
N LYS A 7 13.76 -15.33 38.08
CA LYS A 7 14.47 -15.53 36.80
C LYS A 7 13.60 -16.24 35.75
N ALA A 8 12.80 -17.24 36.17
CA ALA A 8 11.89 -17.93 35.27
C ALA A 8 10.75 -17.03 34.79
N TRP A 9 10.25 -16.12 35.66
CA TRP A 9 9.27 -15.11 35.26
C TRP A 9 9.83 -14.10 34.25
N ILE A 10 11.09 -13.69 34.40
CA ILE A 10 11.77 -12.83 33.41
C ILE A 10 11.84 -13.54 32.07
N ILE A 11 12.24 -14.82 32.04
CA ILE A 11 12.31 -15.61 30.80
C ILE A 11 10.93 -15.72 30.14
N VAL A 12 9.89 -16.06 30.91
CA VAL A 12 8.51 -16.14 30.40
C VAL A 12 8.05 -14.79 29.84
N GLY A 13 8.33 -13.69 30.55
CA GLY A 13 7.99 -12.34 30.09
C GLY A 13 8.68 -11.96 28.78
N VAL A 14 9.98 -12.28 28.65
CA VAL A 14 10.75 -12.04 27.43
C VAL A 14 10.23 -12.88 26.26
N VAL A 15 9.96 -14.18 26.48
CA VAL A 15 9.39 -15.06 25.45
C VAL A 15 8.00 -14.56 25.01
N ALA A 16 7.14 -14.19 25.96
CA ALA A 16 5.83 -13.63 25.65
C ALA A 16 5.95 -12.33 24.84
N LEU A 17 6.89 -11.44 25.19
CA LEU A 17 7.15 -10.23 24.44
C LEU A 17 7.59 -10.54 22.99
N PHE A 18 8.52 -11.48 22.80
CA PHE A 18 8.95 -11.89 21.46
C PHE A 18 7.79 -12.46 20.63
N ILE A 19 6.91 -13.26 21.24
CA ILE A 19 5.72 -13.79 20.57
C ILE A 19 4.77 -12.66 20.17
N ILE A 20 4.51 -11.70 21.08
CA ILE A 20 3.61 -10.57 20.80
C ILE A 20 4.18 -9.69 19.69
N VAL A 21 5.45 -9.30 19.79
CA VAL A 21 6.11 -8.46 18.79
C VAL A 21 6.19 -9.17 17.45
N GLY A 22 6.66 -10.42 17.42
CA GLY A 22 6.76 -11.23 16.22
C GLY A 22 5.41 -11.47 15.54
N GLY A 23 4.38 -11.78 16.33
CA GLY A 23 3.01 -11.92 15.85
C GLY A 23 2.47 -10.62 15.24
N THR A 24 2.68 -9.49 15.92
CA THR A 24 2.22 -8.17 15.44
C THR A 24 2.88 -7.79 14.12
N VAL A 25 4.21 -7.95 14.00
CA VAL A 25 4.96 -7.67 12.77
C VAL A 25 4.50 -8.57 11.63
N SER A 26 4.29 -9.87 11.89
CA SER A 26 3.81 -10.82 10.90
C SER A 26 2.42 -10.44 10.35
N VAL A 27 1.48 -10.10 11.24
CA VAL A 27 0.14 -9.63 10.85
C VAL A 27 0.22 -8.33 10.06
N ALA A 28 1.05 -7.38 10.49
CA ALA A 28 1.24 -6.11 9.78
C ALA A 28 1.76 -6.35 8.35
N ASN A 29 2.75 -7.21 8.17
CA ASN A 29 3.31 -7.56 6.86
C ASN A 29 2.28 -8.26 5.97
N LYS A 30 1.55 -9.25 6.51
CA LYS A 30 0.51 -9.97 5.75
C LYS A 30 -0.59 -9.02 5.27
N THR A 31 -1.05 -8.12 6.14
CA THR A 31 -2.09 -7.13 5.81
C THR A 31 -1.58 -5.95 4.98
N SER A 32 -0.29 -5.91 4.64
CA SER A 32 0.31 -4.97 3.68
C SER A 32 0.68 -5.64 2.35
N SER A 33 0.41 -6.94 2.19
CA SER A 33 0.77 -7.68 0.98
C SER A 33 -0.30 -7.56 -0.10
N ASP A 34 0.11 -7.68 -1.37
CA ASP A 34 -0.80 -7.73 -2.51
C ASP A 34 -1.85 -8.82 -2.33
N SER A 35 -1.44 -10.00 -1.84
CA SER A 35 -2.34 -11.13 -1.56
C SER A 35 -3.49 -10.81 -0.59
N PHE A 36 -3.30 -9.82 0.28
CA PHE A 36 -4.35 -9.32 1.16
C PHE A 36 -5.22 -8.29 0.43
N CYS A 37 -4.61 -7.32 -0.26
CA CYS A 37 -5.32 -6.29 -1.02
C CYS A 37 -6.27 -6.90 -2.07
N ILE A 38 -5.84 -7.91 -2.82
CA ILE A 38 -6.61 -8.52 -3.91
C ILE A 38 -7.82 -9.34 -3.45
N ARG A 39 -7.95 -9.62 -2.15
CA ARG A 39 -9.15 -10.28 -1.60
C ARG A 39 -10.40 -9.43 -1.83
N CYS A 40 -10.24 -8.11 -1.84
CA CYS A 40 -11.29 -7.16 -2.16
C CYS A 40 -11.08 -6.55 -3.55
N HIS A 41 -9.83 -6.23 -3.91
CA HIS A 41 -9.46 -5.45 -5.09
C HIS A 41 -8.90 -6.32 -6.23
N ALA A 42 -9.61 -7.40 -6.60
CA ALA A 42 -9.08 -8.40 -7.54
C ALA A 42 -8.66 -7.82 -8.92
N TYR A 43 -9.44 -6.88 -9.46
CA TYR A 43 -9.16 -6.24 -10.76
C TYR A 43 -7.96 -5.30 -10.73
N GLU A 44 -7.57 -4.82 -9.54
CA GLU A 44 -6.41 -3.94 -9.40
C GLU A 44 -5.13 -4.69 -9.71
N LYS A 45 -4.97 -5.93 -9.23
CA LYS A 45 -3.77 -6.73 -9.52
C LYS A 45 -3.67 -7.14 -10.98
N VAL A 46 -4.78 -7.56 -11.60
CA VAL A 46 -4.77 -7.91 -13.03
C VAL A 46 -4.32 -6.72 -13.88
N SER A 47 -4.87 -5.54 -13.62
CA SER A 47 -4.48 -4.32 -14.34
C SER A 47 -3.08 -3.82 -13.99
N TRP A 48 -2.60 -4.08 -12.77
CA TRP A 48 -1.24 -3.77 -12.32
C TRP A 48 -0.18 -4.64 -12.98
N ASP A 49 -0.45 -5.93 -13.11
CA ASP A 49 0.47 -6.94 -13.66
C ASP A 49 0.78 -6.74 -15.14
N HIS A 50 -0.06 -5.96 -15.82
CA HIS A 50 0.13 -5.58 -17.22
C HIS A 50 0.65 -4.14 -17.38
N GLY A 51 0.95 -3.45 -16.27
CA GLY A 51 1.52 -2.12 -16.25
C GLY A 51 3.05 -2.12 -16.18
N ASP A 52 3.62 -0.95 -15.87
CA ASP A 52 5.08 -0.74 -15.86
C ASP A 52 5.77 -1.18 -14.56
N HIS A 53 5.01 -1.51 -13.50
CA HIS A 53 5.53 -1.86 -12.18
C HIS A 53 5.01 -3.22 -11.62
N PRO A 54 4.97 -4.30 -12.43
CA PRO A 54 4.34 -5.56 -12.01
C PRO A 54 5.01 -6.20 -10.78
N ASP A 55 6.29 -5.91 -10.55
CA ASP A 55 7.08 -6.43 -9.42
C ASP A 55 7.04 -5.54 -8.17
N VAL A 56 6.39 -4.38 -8.23
CA VAL A 56 6.25 -3.46 -7.10
C VAL A 56 4.92 -3.72 -6.40
N GLY A 57 4.97 -4.05 -5.11
CA GLY A 57 3.76 -4.34 -4.33
C GLY A 57 2.87 -3.10 -4.13
N CYS A 58 1.56 -3.31 -3.99
CA CYS A 58 0.55 -2.24 -3.96
C CYS A 58 0.85 -1.18 -2.89
N ILE A 59 1.33 -1.61 -1.72
CA ILE A 59 1.58 -0.72 -0.58
C ILE A 59 2.75 0.24 -0.82
N ALA A 60 3.67 -0.07 -1.73
CA ALA A 60 4.78 0.83 -2.06
C ALA A 60 4.29 2.15 -2.65
N CYS A 61 3.16 2.12 -3.37
CA CYS A 61 2.53 3.33 -3.91
C CYS A 61 1.41 3.85 -3.00
N HIS A 62 0.61 2.96 -2.40
CA HIS A 62 -0.63 3.32 -1.69
C HIS A 62 -0.46 3.65 -0.19
N THR A 63 0.76 3.61 0.34
CA THR A 63 1.03 3.91 1.75
C THR A 63 1.03 5.41 2.06
N LYS A 64 0.48 5.76 3.23
CA LYS A 64 0.71 7.04 3.93
C LYS A 64 1.55 6.87 5.21
N GLY A 65 2.17 5.69 5.35
CA GLY A 65 2.82 5.24 6.57
C GLY A 65 1.97 4.21 7.33
N MET A 66 2.68 3.31 8.00
CA MET A 66 2.11 2.10 8.62
C MET A 66 0.87 2.39 9.48
N MET A 67 0.93 3.38 10.38
CA MET A 67 -0.17 3.64 11.31
C MET A 67 -1.45 4.08 10.59
N THR A 68 -1.34 5.03 9.67
CA THR A 68 -2.48 5.52 8.88
C THR A 68 -3.09 4.41 8.06
N ASP A 69 -2.25 3.59 7.40
CA ASP A 69 -2.69 2.48 6.57
C ASP A 69 -3.45 1.43 7.38
N LYS A 70 -2.98 1.10 8.60
CA LYS A 70 -3.67 0.12 9.46
C LYS A 70 -4.99 0.65 10.01
N VAL A 71 -5.05 1.91 10.45
CA VAL A 71 -6.30 2.51 10.95
C VAL A 71 -7.35 2.57 9.83
N LYS A 72 -6.98 3.04 8.64
CA LYS A 72 -7.89 3.10 7.49
C LYS A 72 -8.24 1.73 6.95
N GLY A 73 -7.29 0.79 6.96
CA GLY A 73 -7.51 -0.61 6.59
C GLY A 73 -8.54 -1.29 7.50
N ILE A 74 -8.45 -1.11 8.83
CA ILE A 74 -9.44 -1.67 9.77
C ILE A 74 -10.83 -1.09 9.50
N GLN A 75 -10.93 0.23 9.34
CA GLN A 75 -12.20 0.88 8.97
C GLN A 75 -12.77 0.26 7.69
N LYS A 76 -11.92 0.04 6.68
CA LYS A 76 -12.33 -0.53 5.41
C LYS A 76 -12.81 -1.97 5.53
N VAL A 77 -12.08 -2.81 6.26
CA VAL A 77 -12.45 -4.20 6.53
C VAL A 77 -13.81 -4.24 7.23
N TYR A 78 -14.04 -3.40 8.24
CA TYR A 78 -15.32 -3.31 8.94
C TYR A 78 -16.48 -2.92 8.01
N LEU A 79 -16.30 -1.86 7.20
CA LEU A 79 -17.33 -1.41 6.26
C LEU A 79 -17.66 -2.46 5.21
N THR A 80 -16.64 -3.20 4.77
CA THR A 80 -16.80 -4.27 3.77
C THR A 80 -17.48 -5.49 4.38
N SER A 81 -17.06 -5.94 5.57
CA SER A 81 -17.62 -7.13 6.23
C SER A 81 -19.04 -6.94 6.73
N THR A 82 -19.43 -5.70 7.04
CA THR A 82 -20.81 -5.32 7.41
C THR A 82 -21.70 -5.02 6.21
N GLY A 83 -21.20 -5.16 4.97
CA GLY A 83 -21.96 -4.91 3.75
C GLY A 83 -22.26 -3.44 3.45
N GLN A 84 -21.69 -2.50 4.21
CA GLN A 84 -21.85 -1.07 3.99
C GLN A 84 -21.11 -0.58 2.74
N VAL A 85 -20.05 -1.29 2.33
CA VAL A 85 -19.30 -1.01 1.10
C VAL A 85 -19.10 -2.29 0.30
N ASN A 86 -19.39 -2.24 -0.99
CA ASN A 86 -19.05 -3.30 -1.92
C ASN A 86 -17.54 -3.26 -2.23
N PRO A 87 -16.76 -4.31 -1.94
CA PRO A 87 -15.32 -4.33 -2.16
C PRO A 87 -14.89 -4.28 -3.63
N HIS A 88 -15.78 -4.64 -4.56
CA HIS A 88 -15.50 -4.65 -6.01
C HIS A 88 -15.78 -3.32 -6.70
N ASN A 89 -16.57 -2.45 -6.07
CA ASN A 89 -16.96 -1.15 -6.59
C ASN A 89 -16.65 -0.02 -5.61
N ASP A 90 -15.70 -0.25 -4.70
CA ASP A 90 -15.36 0.77 -3.75
C ASP A 90 -14.53 1.88 -4.39
N LEU A 91 -14.81 3.11 -3.97
CA LEU A 91 -13.89 4.20 -4.24
C LEU A 91 -12.69 4.00 -3.30
N LEU A 92 -11.64 3.40 -3.85
CA LEU A 92 -10.36 3.30 -3.16
C LEU A 92 -9.91 4.69 -2.71
N PRO A 93 -9.48 4.86 -1.44
CA PRO A 93 -8.87 6.11 -1.01
C PRO A 93 -7.67 6.45 -1.91
N SER A 94 -7.82 7.45 -2.76
CA SER A 94 -6.72 7.94 -3.60
C SER A 94 -5.98 9.04 -2.85
N TYR A 95 -4.79 8.69 -2.38
CA TYR A 95 -3.87 9.57 -1.69
C TYR A 95 -2.91 10.21 -2.69
N LYS A 96 -3.42 11.07 -3.55
CA LYS A 96 -2.70 11.61 -4.71
C LYS A 96 -1.34 12.21 -4.36
N GLU A 97 -1.27 12.97 -3.28
CA GLU A 97 -0.04 13.61 -2.81
C GLU A 97 0.96 12.57 -2.30
N ALA A 98 0.53 11.64 -1.44
CA ALA A 98 1.41 10.59 -0.91
C ALA A 98 1.88 9.61 -2.00
N ILE A 99 1.01 9.26 -2.95
CA ILE A 99 1.41 8.45 -4.11
C ILE A 99 2.47 9.19 -4.93
N THR A 100 2.31 10.51 -5.12
CA THR A 100 3.31 11.34 -5.81
C THR A 100 4.65 11.35 -5.06
N GLU A 101 4.63 11.46 -3.73
CA GLU A 101 5.84 11.35 -2.89
C GLU A 101 6.50 9.97 -3.02
N ASN A 102 5.69 8.90 -3.07
CA ASN A 102 6.18 7.54 -3.26
C ASN A 102 6.83 7.37 -4.67
N CYS A 103 6.26 7.98 -5.72
CA CYS A 103 6.90 8.04 -7.04
C CYS A 103 8.27 8.74 -6.96
N ILE A 104 8.34 9.87 -6.26
CA ILE A 104 9.58 10.63 -6.07
C ILE A 104 10.62 9.79 -5.32
N GLY A 105 10.21 9.01 -4.33
CA GLY A 105 11.09 8.13 -3.56
C GLY A 105 11.92 7.18 -4.43
N CYS A 106 11.36 6.72 -5.56
CA CYS A 106 12.02 5.78 -6.47
C CYS A 106 12.55 6.37 -7.77
N HIS A 107 11.97 7.47 -8.28
CA HIS A 107 12.33 8.05 -9.60
C HIS A 107 13.03 9.40 -9.53
N LEU A 108 12.84 10.15 -8.44
CA LEU A 108 13.39 11.48 -8.25
C LEU A 108 13.99 11.62 -6.85
N SER A 109 14.64 10.56 -6.37
CA SER A 109 15.36 10.60 -5.10
C SER A 109 16.44 11.68 -5.15
N ARG A 110 16.91 12.15 -3.99
CA ARG A 110 17.97 13.16 -3.91
C ARG A 110 19.21 12.75 -4.71
N GLU A 111 19.58 11.48 -4.64
CA GLU A 111 20.70 10.90 -5.37
C GLU A 111 20.45 10.95 -6.88
N GLN A 112 19.32 10.41 -7.36
CA GLN A 112 18.96 10.41 -8.77
C GLN A 112 18.90 11.82 -9.37
N ARG A 113 18.40 12.78 -8.60
CA ARG A 113 18.36 14.19 -9.02
C ARG A 113 19.75 14.79 -9.15
N SER A 114 20.68 14.42 -8.26
CA SER A 114 22.07 14.87 -8.31
C SER A 114 22.85 14.27 -9.49
N GLU A 115 22.53 13.03 -9.87
CA GLU A 115 23.12 12.35 -11.03
C GLU A 115 22.61 12.89 -12.37
N ARG A 116 21.37 13.43 -12.39
CA ARG A 116 20.69 13.90 -13.62
C ARG A 116 20.13 15.31 -13.44
N PRO A 117 20.98 16.34 -13.24
CA PRO A 117 20.53 17.68 -12.88
C PRO A 117 19.72 18.35 -14.00
N ILE A 118 20.11 18.20 -15.27
CA ILE A 118 19.39 18.79 -16.41
C ILE A 118 17.99 18.17 -16.56
N PHE A 119 17.90 16.84 -16.45
CA PHE A 119 16.63 16.12 -16.50
C PHE A 119 15.70 16.55 -15.37
N SER A 120 16.24 16.65 -14.16
CA SER A 120 15.49 17.00 -12.96
C SER A 120 14.96 18.43 -13.01
N ALA A 121 15.80 19.40 -13.40
CA ALA A 121 15.38 20.79 -13.56
C ALA A 121 14.24 20.93 -14.59
N ARG A 122 14.34 20.21 -15.72
CA ARG A 122 13.27 20.22 -16.73
C ARG A 122 11.99 19.53 -16.25
N HIS A 123 12.11 18.43 -15.49
CA HIS A 123 10.94 17.78 -14.89
C HIS A 123 10.26 18.68 -13.87
N ASP A 124 11.02 19.43 -13.06
CA ASP A 124 10.44 20.38 -12.11
C ASP A 124 9.64 21.47 -12.83
N GLU A 125 10.06 21.90 -14.02
CA GLU A 125 9.27 22.84 -14.83
C GLU A 125 7.93 22.25 -15.28
N TYR A 126 7.91 20.99 -15.74
CA TYR A 126 6.66 20.33 -16.10
C TYR A 126 5.73 20.15 -14.89
N MET A 127 6.29 19.83 -13.72
CA MET A 127 5.53 19.64 -12.49
C MET A 127 4.88 20.94 -11.98
N LYS A 128 5.29 22.13 -12.45
CA LYS A 128 4.56 23.39 -12.14
C LYS A 128 3.14 23.41 -12.71
N TYR A 129 2.86 22.59 -13.73
CA TYR A 129 1.58 22.56 -14.44
C TYR A 129 0.76 21.29 -14.18
N GLN A 130 1.25 20.38 -13.34
CA GLN A 130 0.59 19.10 -13.06
C GLN A 130 0.53 18.85 -11.56
N ALA A 131 -0.62 18.38 -11.08
CA ALA A 131 -0.81 18.13 -9.65
C ALA A 131 -0.09 16.85 -9.15
N THR A 132 0.14 15.88 -10.04
CA THR A 132 0.72 14.57 -9.70
C THR A 132 1.50 14.02 -10.88
N CYS A 133 2.41 13.08 -10.64
CA CYS A 133 3.11 12.35 -11.72
C CYS A 133 2.12 11.66 -12.67
N MET A 134 1.01 11.16 -12.13
CA MET A 134 -0.05 10.48 -12.90
C MET A 134 -0.86 11.43 -13.82
N GLY A 135 -0.61 12.74 -13.76
CA GLY A 135 -1.17 13.70 -14.72
C GLY A 135 -0.63 13.51 -16.14
N CYS A 136 0.56 12.91 -16.25
CA CYS A 136 1.20 12.60 -17.54
C CYS A 136 1.58 11.11 -17.66
N HIS A 137 1.91 10.44 -16.56
CA HIS A 137 2.34 9.05 -16.56
C HIS A 137 1.20 8.10 -16.20
N ASP A 138 1.19 6.90 -16.77
CA ASP A 138 0.26 5.83 -16.40
C ASP A 138 1.08 4.65 -15.83
N PRO A 139 1.59 4.76 -14.58
CA PRO A 139 2.61 3.87 -14.05
C PRO A 139 2.12 2.43 -13.82
N GLY A 140 0.82 2.19 -13.92
CA GLY A 140 0.20 0.89 -13.72
C GLY A 140 -1.33 0.99 -13.82
N HIS A 141 -2.03 -0.04 -13.39
CA HIS A 141 -3.50 -0.13 -13.50
C HIS A 141 -4.01 0.15 -14.91
N VAL A 142 -3.59 -0.66 -15.89
CA VAL A 142 -4.04 -0.57 -17.28
C VAL A 142 -5.56 -0.40 -17.33
N LYS A 143 -6.01 0.80 -17.72
CA LYS A 143 -7.40 1.26 -17.50
C LYS A 143 -8.44 0.35 -18.13
N SER A 144 -8.16 -0.19 -19.33
CA SER A 144 -9.05 -1.13 -20.01
C SER A 144 -9.30 -2.40 -19.22
N MET A 145 -8.29 -2.89 -18.49
CA MET A 145 -8.40 -4.06 -17.61
C MET A 145 -9.00 -3.69 -16.26
N GLN A 146 -8.58 -2.56 -15.68
CA GLN A 146 -9.09 -2.08 -14.39
C GLN A 146 -10.62 -1.84 -14.45
N ASN A 147 -11.09 -1.27 -15.56
CA ASN A 147 -12.52 -0.97 -15.77
C ASN A 147 -13.41 -2.22 -15.86
N GLN A 148 -12.84 -3.42 -16.03
CA GLN A 148 -13.62 -4.66 -16.00
C GLN A 148 -14.31 -4.89 -14.64
N ARG A 149 -13.84 -4.26 -13.55
CA ARG A 149 -14.51 -4.28 -12.25
C ARG A 149 -15.96 -3.79 -12.30
N PHE A 150 -16.25 -2.87 -13.22
CA PHE A 150 -17.60 -2.32 -13.42
C PHE A 150 -18.47 -3.18 -14.35
N ALA A 151 -17.86 -4.04 -15.15
CA ALA A 151 -18.57 -4.92 -16.08
C ALA A 151 -19.07 -6.21 -15.42
N ALA A 152 -18.41 -6.66 -14.35
CA ALA A 152 -18.84 -7.83 -13.60
C ALA A 152 -20.18 -7.58 -12.89
N SER A 153 -21.15 -8.47 -13.09
CA SER A 153 -22.49 -8.32 -12.54
C SER A 153 -22.45 -8.30 -11.01
N ARG A 154 -23.16 -7.33 -10.41
CA ARG A 154 -23.45 -7.27 -8.97
C ARG A 154 -24.27 -8.51 -8.56
N ARG A 155 -23.61 -9.61 -8.18
CA ARG A 155 -24.22 -10.72 -7.46
C ARG A 155 -23.61 -10.82 -6.09
#